data_AF-S8E9N5-F1
#
_entry.id   AF-S8E9N5-F1
#
_cell.length_a   1.000
_cell.length_b   1.000
_cell.length_c   1.000
_cell.angle_alpha   90.00
_cell.angle_beta   90.00
_cell.angle_gamma   90.00
#
_symmetry.space_group_name_H-M   'P 1'
#
loop_
_entity.id
_entity.type
_entity.pdbx_description
1 polymer ?
#
loop_
_entity_poly.entity_id
_entity_poly.type
_entity_poly.pdbx_seq_one_letter_code
_entity_poly.pdbx_strand_id
1 'polypeptide(L)' 'MAIDEARAEELKTRLKEREDHIRESWVRAMEAKIVRDNMQKCYRIEGVNHNEKCKDLADRYAQMLRENKVQGYKHIDV' A
#
# COMPACT_ATOMS: atom_id res chain seq x y z
N MET A 1 30.21 -27.36 -3.56
CA MET A 1 29.23 -27.71 -2.50
C MET A 1 29.03 -26.59 -1.48
N ALA A 2 30.06 -26.02 -0.84
CA ALA A 2 29.84 -24.85 0.05
C ALA A 2 29.40 -23.56 -0.69
N ILE A 3 29.92 -23.35 -1.90
CA ILE A 3 29.54 -22.21 -2.77
C ILE A 3 28.09 -22.33 -3.26
N ASP A 4 27.60 -23.56 -3.46
CA ASP A 4 26.25 -23.81 -3.97
C ASP A 4 25.19 -23.57 -2.89
N GLU A 5 25.49 -23.96 -1.64
CA GLU A 5 24.62 -23.73 -0.48
C GLU A 5 24.57 -22.24 -0.08
N ALA A 6 25.72 -21.54 -0.10
CA ALA A 6 25.75 -20.09 0.15
C ALA A 6 24.94 -19.31 -0.89
N ARG A 7 25.03 -19.70 -2.17
CA ARG A 7 24.28 -19.07 -3.27
C ARG A 7 22.78 -19.39 -3.21
N ALA A 8 22.41 -20.57 -2.69
CA ALA A 8 21.01 -20.94 -2.44
C ALA A 8 20.38 -20.08 -1.33
N GLU A 9 21.09 -19.83 -0.23
CA GLU A 9 20.60 -18.98 0.85
C GLU A 9 20.52 -17.49 0.45
N GLU A 10 21.46 -16.99 -0.37
CA GLU A 10 21.37 -15.64 -0.95
C GLU A 10 20.11 -15.50 -1.84
N LEU A 11 19.84 -16.49 -2.70
CA LEU A 11 18.66 -16.49 -3.56
C LEU A 11 17.36 -16.52 -2.74
N LYS A 12 17.32 -17.36 -1.70
CA LYS A 12 16.18 -17.46 -0.78
C LYS A 12 15.92 -16.15 -0.05
N THR A 13 16.98 -15.47 0.39
CA THR A 13 16.89 -14.15 1.03
C THR A 13 16.31 -13.12 0.08
N ARG A 14 16.82 -13.05 -1.16
CA ARG A 14 16.30 -12.14 -2.19
C ARG A 14 14.83 -12.39 -2.54
N LEU A 15 14.42 -13.67 -2.63
CA LEU A 15 13.02 -14.01 -2.88
C LEU A 15 12.12 -13.55 -1.73
N LYS A 16 12.57 -13.77 -0.48
CA LYS A 16 11.84 -13.31 0.70
C LYS A 16 11.71 -11.80 0.75
N GLU A 17 12.78 -11.04 0.51
CA GLU A 17 12.74 -9.57 0.46
C GLU A 17 11.75 -9.06 -0.59
N ARG A 18 11.72 -9.71 -1.77
CA ARG A 18 10.77 -9.39 -2.83
C ARG A 18 9.33 -9.65 -2.40
N GLU A 19 9.06 -10.79 -1.77
CA GLU A 19 7.73 -11.15 -1.27
C GLU A 19 7.27 -10.18 -0.18
N ASP A 20 8.16 -9.85 0.77
CA ASP A 20 7.88 -8.93 1.88
C ASP A 20 7.57 -7.52 1.34
N HIS A 21 8.37 -7.01 0.39
CA HIS A 21 8.11 -5.72 -0.25
C HIS A 21 6.74 -5.67 -0.93
N ILE A 22 6.40 -6.69 -1.72
CA ILE A 22 5.10 -6.75 -2.41
C ILE A 22 3.97 -6.84 -1.38
N ARG A 23 4.12 -7.66 -0.33
CA ARG A 23 3.13 -7.82 0.73
C ARG A 23 2.86 -6.48 1.42
N GLU A 24 3.89 -5.77 1.84
CA GLU A 24 3.75 -4.45 2.46
C GLU A 24 3.07 -3.44 1.53
N SER A 25 3.43 -3.46 0.24
CA SER A 25 2.81 -2.59 -0.74
C SER A 25 1.30 -2.85 -0.87
N TRP A 26 0.88 -4.11 -0.80
CA TRP A 26 -0.55 -4.47 -0.76
C TRP A 26 -1.22 -4.09 0.55
N VAL A 27 -0.54 -4.23 1.69
CA VAL A 27 -1.07 -3.79 3.00
C VAL A 27 -1.37 -2.29 2.96
N ARG A 28 -0.43 -1.46 2.49
CA ARG A 28 -0.62 -0.01 2.34
C ARG A 28 -1.79 0.35 1.42
N ALA A 29 -2.00 -0.41 0.34
CA ALA A 29 -3.14 -0.24 -0.55
C ALA A 29 -4.48 -0.62 0.12
N MET A 30 -4.48 -1.68 0.94
CA MET A 30 -5.65 -2.11 1.71
C MET A 30 -6.00 -1.13 2.83
N GLU A 31 -5.01 -0.51 3.46
CA GLU A 31 -5.25 0.59 4.41
C GLU A 31 -5.95 1.77 3.74
N ALA A 32 -5.52 2.17 2.54
CA ALA A 32 -6.18 3.23 1.78
C ALA A 32 -7.64 2.86 1.43
N LYS A 33 -7.91 1.58 1.16
CA LYS A 33 -9.27 1.08 0.95
C LYS A 33 -10.15 1.22 2.19
N ILE A 34 -9.62 0.94 3.38
CA ILE A 34 -10.35 1.13 4.65
C ILE A 34 -10.73 2.60 4.85
N VAL A 35 -9.80 3.53 4.60
CA VAL A 35 -10.07 4.97 4.71
C VAL A 35 -11.16 5.39 3.72
N ARG A 36 -11.10 4.91 2.47
CA ARG A 36 -12.15 5.17 1.47
C ARG A 36 -13.51 4.66 1.92
N ASP A 37 -13.59 3.44 2.46
CA ASP A 37 -14.86 2.85 2.88
C ASP A 37 -15.45 3.63 4.08
N ASN A 38 -14.61 4.12 4.99
CA ASN A 38 -15.03 5.01 6.08
C ASN A 38 -15.48 6.39 5.55
N MET A 39 -14.76 6.96 4.59
CA MET A 39 -15.16 8.21 3.92
C MET A 39 -16.53 8.07 3.25
N GLN A 40 -16.76 6.97 2.53
CA GLN A 40 -18.06 6.69 1.91
C GLN A 40 -19.19 6.58 2.93
N LYS A 41 -18.95 5.98 4.11
CA LYS A 41 -19.93 5.96 5.21
C LYS A 41 -20.20 7.37 5.72
N CYS A 42 -19.17 8.16 5.95
CA CYS A 42 -19.30 9.56 6.37
C CYS A 42 -20.15 10.36 5.38
N TYR A 43 -19.89 10.22 4.07
CA TYR A 43 -20.66 10.90 3.03
C TYR A 43 -22.15 10.51 3.04
N ARG A 44 -22.45 9.24 3.32
CA ARG A 44 -23.85 8.76 3.44
C ARG A 44 -24.55 9.29 4.69
N ILE A 45 -23.83 9.46 5.79
CA ILE A 45 -24.39 9.91 7.08
C ILE A 45 -24.61 11.43 7.08
N GLU A 46 -23.60 12.19 6.65
CA GLU A 46 -23.59 13.66 6.73
C GLU A 46 -24.35 14.33 5.58
N GLY A 47 -24.60 13.61 4.49
CA GLY A 47 -25.31 14.13 3.32
C GLY A 47 -24.65 15.41 2.81
N VAL A 48 -25.42 16.50 2.69
CA VAL A 48 -24.92 17.80 2.22
C VAL A 48 -23.77 18.40 3.06
N ASN A 49 -23.60 17.98 4.31
CA ASN A 49 -22.55 18.50 5.21
C ASN A 49 -21.20 17.78 5.06
N HIS A 50 -21.07 16.82 4.13
CA HIS A 50 -19.86 16.01 3.97
C HIS A 50 -18.58 16.84 3.71
N ASN A 51 -18.71 18.03 3.13
CA ASN A 51 -17.58 18.91 2.82
C ASN A 51 -16.84 19.42 4.05
N GLU A 52 -17.56 19.62 5.17
CA GLU A 52 -16.95 20.06 6.43
C GLU A 52 -16.64 18.87 7.33
N LYS A 53 -17.57 17.91 7.41
CA LYS A 53 -17.52 16.82 8.40
C LYS A 53 -16.62 15.66 8.00
N CYS A 54 -16.39 15.46 6.70
CA CYS A 54 -15.61 14.34 6.18
C CYS A 54 -14.31 14.78 5.48
N LYS A 55 -13.90 16.05 5.65
CA LYS A 55 -12.75 16.65 4.97
C LYS A 55 -11.43 15.97 5.34
N ASP A 56 -11.24 15.68 6.62
CA ASP A 56 -10.07 14.99 7.14
C ASP A 56 -9.88 13.61 6.50
N LEU A 57 -10.96 12.84 6.34
CA LEU A 57 -10.95 11.55 5.67
C LEU A 57 -10.61 11.68 4.19
N ALA A 58 -11.15 12.71 3.53
CA ALA A 58 -10.88 12.98 2.12
C ALA A 58 -9.41 13.38 1.89
N ASP A 59 -8.88 14.29 2.71
CA ASP A 59 -7.49 14.76 2.64
C ASP A 59 -6.51 13.61 2.92
N ARG A 60 -6.79 12.79 3.94
CA ARG A 60 -6.01 11.60 4.25
C ARG A 60 -6.04 10.57 3.13
N TYR A 61 -7.22 10.31 2.56
CA TYR A 61 -7.32 9.38 1.43
C TYR A 61 -6.56 9.90 0.20
N ALA A 62 -6.63 11.20 -0.08
CA ALA A 62 -5.89 11.83 -1.17
C ALA A 62 -4.36 11.73 -0.97
N GLN A 63 -3.88 11.87 0.26
CA GLN A 63 -2.48 11.65 0.61
C GLN A 63 -2.08 10.18 0.36
N MET A 64 -2.86 9.24 0.89
CA MET A 64 -2.58 7.81 0.74
C MET A 64 -2.60 7.36 -0.72
N LEU A 65 -3.44 7.94 -1.58
CA LEU A 65 -3.44 7.64 -3.02
C LEU A 65 -2.14 8.05 -3.73
N ARG A 66 -1.44 9.07 -3.22
CA ARG A 66 -0.14 9.48 -3.77
C ARG A 66 0.98 8.55 -3.29
N GLU A 67 0.97 8.22 -2.00
CA GLU A 67 2.06 7.51 -1.31
C GLU A 67 1.94 5.98 -1.40
N ASN A 68 0.74 5.42 -1.26
CA ASN A 68 0.50 3.98 -1.09
C ASN A 68 0.24 3.24 -2.43
N LYS A 69 0.80 3.74 -3.54
CA LYS A 69 0.65 3.06 -4.83
C LYS A 69 1.37 1.72 -4.79
N VAL A 70 0.76 0.70 -5.40
CA VAL A 70 1.42 -0.60 -5.51
C VAL A 70 2.58 -0.48 -6.50
N GLN A 71 3.80 -0.52 -5.99
CA GLN A 71 5.02 -0.46 -6.78
C GLN A 71 5.63 -1.85 -6.93
N GLY A 72 6.10 -2.17 -8.13
CA GLY A 72 6.83 -3.40 -8.38
C GLY A 72 8.21 -3.39 -7.71
N TYR A 73 8.71 -4.55 -7.30
CA TYR A 73 10.04 -4.68 -6.71
C TYR A 73 11.17 -4.30 -7.68
N LYS A 74 10.96 -4.53 -8.99
CA LYS A 74 11.94 -4.19 -10.03
C LYS A 74 11.66 -2.81 -10.58
N HIS A 75 12.58 -1.88 -10.35
CA HIS A 75 12.60 -0.58 -11.00
C HIS A 75 13.28 -0.76 -12.36
N ILE A 76 12.58 -0.37 -13.43
CA ILE A 76 13.13 -0.35 -14.79
C ILE A 76 13.15 1.13 -15.18
N ASP A 77 14.34 1.73 -15.20
CA ASP A 77 14.52 3.05 -15.76
C ASP A 77 14.42 2.93 -17.29
N VAL A 78 13.45 3.63 -17.88
CA VAL A 78 13.26 3.72 -19.34
C VAL A 78 13.75 5.08 -19.82
#